data_AF-A0AAP8HU12-F1
#
_entry.id   AF-A0AAP8HU12-F1
#
_cell.length_a   1.000
_cell.length_b   1.000
_cell.length_c   1.000
_cell.angle_alpha   90.00
_cell.angle_beta   90.00
_cell.angle_gamma   90.00
#
_symmetry.space_group_name_H-M   'P 1'
#
loop_
_entity.id
_entity.type
_entity.pdbx_description
1 polymer ?
#
loop_
_entity_poly.entity_id
_entity_poly.type
_entity_poly.pdbx_seq_one_letter_code
_entity_poly.pdbx_strand_id
1 'polypeptide(L)'
;ASDTQAHEHDHEHDHGHEQGGMKVFGMWVYLMSDLVLFGSLFASYAVLSTAYAGGPTGKDLFSLPFVMAETFLLLVSSITYGQAVLAMHRHDTSAVLRWLGVTFVLGASFIGMEIYEFSHLIHEGAGPST
;
A
#
# COMPACT_ATOMS: atom_id res chain seq x y z
N ALA A 1 42.91 -13.40 -51.82
CA ALA A 1 42.87 -13.45 -50.35
C ALA A 1 43.13 -12.03 -49.88
N SER A 2 42.31 -11.35 -49.10
CA SER A 2 40.95 -11.52 -48.61
C SER A 2 40.66 -10.14 -48.01
N ASP A 3 39.71 -9.38 -48.52
CA ASP A 3 39.20 -8.20 -47.80
C ASP A 3 37.69 -8.16 -48.04
N THR A 4 37.06 -9.17 -47.47
CA THR A 4 35.61 -9.24 -47.29
C THR A 4 35.35 -9.05 -45.80
N GLN A 5 34.42 -8.16 -45.50
CA GLN A 5 33.71 -8.00 -44.22
C GLN A 5 34.54 -7.54 -43.02
N ALA A 6 34.37 -6.28 -42.66
CA ALA A 6 34.33 -5.85 -41.26
C ALA A 6 33.64 -4.49 -41.15
N HIS A 7 32.34 -4.42 -41.42
CA HIS A 7 31.52 -3.29 -40.97
C HIS A 7 30.04 -3.67 -40.85
N GLU A 8 29.77 -4.77 -40.15
CA GLU A 8 28.45 -5.08 -39.62
C GLU A 8 28.67 -5.73 -38.26
N HIS A 9 28.53 -4.93 -37.22
CA HIS A 9 28.11 -5.31 -35.87
C HIS A 9 28.42 -4.12 -34.95
N ASP A 10 27.39 -3.39 -34.50
CA ASP A 10 27.34 -2.76 -33.17
C ASP A 10 26.05 -1.94 -33.01
N HIS A 11 24.90 -2.61 -33.19
CA HIS A 11 23.59 -2.09 -32.77
C HIS A 11 22.77 -3.20 -32.08
N GLU A 12 23.38 -3.88 -31.13
CA GLU A 12 22.65 -4.60 -30.10
C GLU A 12 23.30 -4.27 -28.76
N HIS A 13 22.50 -4.21 -27.70
CA HIS A 13 22.86 -3.96 -26.29
C HIS A 13 22.65 -2.54 -25.74
N ASP A 14 21.39 -2.10 -25.58
CA ASP A 14 21.03 -1.22 -24.44
C ASP A 14 19.55 -1.29 -23.95
N HIS A 15 18.74 -2.28 -24.35
CA HIS A 15 17.30 -2.27 -24.03
C HIS A 15 16.90 -2.85 -22.65
N GLY A 16 17.87 -3.24 -21.80
CA GLY A 16 17.60 -3.88 -20.50
C GLY A 16 17.44 -2.91 -19.32
N HIS A 17 18.21 -1.82 -19.31
CA HIS A 17 18.21 -0.87 -18.20
C HIS A 17 17.01 0.10 -18.22
N GLU A 18 16.52 0.47 -19.41
CA GLU A 18 15.39 1.40 -19.54
C GLU A 18 14.06 0.81 -19.08
N GLN A 19 13.83 -0.50 -19.28
CA GLN A 19 12.56 -1.15 -18.91
C GLN A 19 12.34 -1.22 -17.40
N GLY A 20 13.39 -1.42 -16.60
CA GLY A 20 13.31 -1.43 -15.14
C GLY A 20 12.98 -0.04 -14.58
N GLY A 21 13.67 0.98 -15.09
CA GLY A 21 13.42 2.38 -14.73
C GLY A 21 12.01 2.84 -15.09
N MET A 22 11.52 2.48 -16.28
CA MET A 22 10.16 2.84 -16.73
C MET A 22 9.07 2.21 -15.85
N LYS A 23 9.27 0.98 -15.35
CA LYS A 23 8.33 0.29 -14.46
C LYS A 23 8.25 0.95 -13.08
N VAL A 24 9.40 1.29 -12.48
CA VAL A 24 9.45 1.98 -11.19
C VAL A 24 8.87 3.38 -11.31
N PHE A 25 9.17 4.09 -12.40
CA PHE A 25 8.60 5.40 -12.69
C PHE A 25 7.07 5.34 -12.86
N GLY A 26 6.56 4.37 -13.62
CA GLY A 26 5.12 4.14 -13.77
C GLY A 26 4.42 3.84 -12.44
N MET A 27 5.04 3.03 -11.58
CA MET A 27 4.54 2.77 -10.23
C MET A 27 4.53 4.05 -9.37
N TRP A 28 5.55 4.91 -9.48
CA TRP A 28 5.59 6.17 -8.75
C TRP A 28 4.48 7.14 -9.17
N VAL A 29 4.24 7.28 -10.48
CA VAL A 29 3.13 8.09 -11.00
C VAL A 29 1.77 7.53 -10.54
N TYR A 30 1.62 6.20 -10.52
CA TYR A 30 0.43 5.55 -9.97
C TYR A 30 0.21 5.87 -8.48
N LEU A 31 1.26 5.80 -7.65
CA LEU A 31 1.18 6.20 -6.24
C LEU A 31 0.80 7.68 -6.05
N MET A 32 1.26 8.57 -6.92
CA MET A 32 0.83 9.98 -6.89
C MET A 32 -0.66 10.15 -7.24
N SER A 33 -1.17 9.36 -8.19
CA SER A 33 -2.60 9.33 -8.50
C SER A 33 -3.44 8.89 -7.30
N ASP A 34 -3.02 7.84 -6.61
CA ASP A 34 -3.68 7.35 -5.39
C ASP A 34 -3.64 8.41 -4.27
N LEU A 35 -2.54 9.15 -4.14
CA LEU A 35 -2.45 10.28 -3.20
C LEU A 35 -3.49 11.37 -3.50
N VAL A 36 -3.72 11.71 -4.78
CA VAL A 36 -4.77 12.67 -5.15
C VAL A 36 -6.16 12.11 -4.84
N LEU A 37 -6.41 10.82 -5.09
CA LEU A 37 -7.67 10.15 -4.75
C LEU A 37 -7.94 10.26 -3.24
N PHE A 38 -7.00 9.84 -2.39
CA PHE A 38 -7.14 9.99 -0.94
C PHE A 38 -7.27 11.45 -0.51
N GLY A 39 -6.54 12.37 -1.14
CA GLY A 39 -6.67 13.81 -0.89
C GLY A 39 -8.08 14.34 -1.15
N SER A 40 -8.74 13.87 -2.21
CA SER A 40 -10.14 14.23 -2.49
C SER A 40 -11.10 13.69 -1.42
N LEU A 41 -10.88 12.46 -0.94
CA LEU A 41 -11.68 11.86 0.15
C LEU A 41 -11.50 12.65 1.45
N PHE A 42 -10.28 13.05 1.79
CA PHE A 42 -10.02 13.91 2.95
C PHE A 42 -10.66 15.30 2.80
N ALA A 43 -10.61 15.89 1.60
CA ALA A 43 -11.27 17.18 1.34
C ALA A 43 -12.79 17.07 1.50
N SER A 44 -13.41 16.03 0.95
CA SER A 44 -14.83 15.73 1.16
C SER A 44 -15.15 15.52 2.65
N TYR A 45 -14.35 14.72 3.36
CA TYR A 45 -14.50 14.53 4.80
C TYR A 45 -14.38 15.86 5.54
N ALA A 46 -13.39 16.70 5.27
CA ALA A 46 -13.23 18.00 5.92
C ALA A 46 -14.45 18.92 5.72
N VAL A 47 -14.99 18.97 4.51
CA VAL A 47 -16.18 19.77 4.19
C VAL A 47 -17.42 19.24 4.92
N LEU A 48 -17.65 17.92 4.90
CA LEU A 48 -18.79 17.27 5.56
C LEU A 48 -18.63 17.20 7.09
N SER A 49 -17.40 17.21 7.59
CA SER A 49 -17.06 17.12 9.01
C SER A 49 -17.46 18.35 9.82
N THR A 50 -17.98 19.41 9.19
CA THR A 50 -18.52 20.57 9.92
C THR A 50 -20.04 20.69 9.78
N ALA A 51 -20.66 19.81 8.98
CA ALA A 51 -22.08 19.83 8.62
C ALA A 51 -22.90 18.79 9.42
N TYR A 52 -22.56 18.55 10.68
CA TYR A 52 -23.34 17.66 11.55
C TYR A 52 -24.60 18.35 12.07
N ALA A 53 -25.77 17.92 11.57
CA ALA A 53 -27.07 18.27 12.12
C ALA A 53 -27.37 17.51 13.43
N GLY A 54 -26.47 17.61 14.43
CA GLY A 54 -26.70 17.06 15.78
C GLY A 54 -26.57 15.54 15.95
N GLY A 55 -25.92 14.83 15.03
CA GLY A 55 -25.62 13.40 15.15
C GLY A 55 -24.44 13.09 16.10
N PRO A 56 -24.31 11.85 16.59
CA PRO A 56 -23.26 11.44 17.54
C PRO A 56 -21.86 11.78 17.01
N THR A 57 -21.00 12.24 17.91
CA THR A 57 -19.64 12.69 17.55
C THR A 57 -18.81 11.47 17.16
N GLY A 58 -17.92 11.54 16.17
CA GLY A 58 -17.05 10.41 15.77
C GLY A 58 -16.21 9.80 16.92
N LYS A 59 -16.13 10.47 18.08
CA LYS A 59 -15.55 9.95 19.32
C LYS A 59 -16.38 8.85 20.01
N ASP A 60 -17.68 8.77 19.73
CA ASP A 60 -18.57 7.71 20.24
C ASP A 60 -18.60 6.49 19.30
N LEU A 61 -18.20 6.65 18.04
CA LEU A 61 -18.19 5.60 17.02
C LEU A 61 -16.81 4.94 16.83
N PHE A 62 -15.71 5.64 17.18
CA PHE A 62 -14.37 5.08 17.01
C PHE A 62 -13.69 4.85 18.36
N SER A 63 -13.29 3.60 18.60
CA SER A 63 -12.56 3.25 19.80
C SER A 63 -11.06 3.58 19.64
N LEU A 64 -10.62 4.72 20.19
CA LEU A 64 -9.22 5.19 20.10
C LEU A 64 -8.14 4.12 20.44
N PRO A 65 -8.31 3.23 21.44
CA PRO A 65 -7.34 2.18 21.71
C PRO A 65 -7.24 1.13 20.59
N PHE A 66 -8.33 0.87 19.88
CA PHE A 66 -8.41 -0.11 18.80
C PHE A 66 -7.72 0.42 17.53
N VAL A 67 -8.05 1.65 17.13
CA VAL A 67 -7.38 2.36 16.02
C VAL A 67 -5.87 2.48 16.27
N MET A 68 -5.47 2.70 17.52
CA MET A 68 -4.06 2.73 17.91
C MET A 68 -3.39 1.36 17.75
N ALA A 69 -4.07 0.27 18.13
CA ALA A 69 -3.56 -1.10 17.98
C ALA A 69 -3.40 -1.47 16.50
N GLU A 70 -4.35 -1.09 15.65
CA GLU A 70 -4.30 -1.26 14.20
C GLU A 70 -3.13 -0.50 13.56
N THR A 71 -2.94 0.77 13.96
CA THR A 71 -1.81 1.58 13.52
C THR A 71 -0.48 0.93 13.91
N PHE A 72 -0.38 0.41 15.15
CA PHE A 72 0.81 -0.31 15.59
C PHE A 72 1.05 -1.59 14.78
N LEU A 73 -0.01 -2.32 14.44
CA LEU A 73 0.07 -3.52 13.61
C LEU A 73 0.59 -3.20 12.20
N LEU A 74 0.10 -2.12 11.57
CA LEU A 74 0.60 -1.66 10.28
C LEU A 74 2.05 -1.18 10.34
N LEU A 75 2.45 -0.50 11.42
CA LEU A 75 3.85 -0.11 11.62
C LEU A 75 4.76 -1.33 11.73
N VAL A 76 4.35 -2.35 12.50
CA VAL A 76 5.09 -3.61 12.58
C VAL A 76 5.14 -4.30 11.21
N SER A 77 4.07 -4.28 10.44
CA SER A 77 4.01 -4.82 9.07
C SER A 77 4.98 -4.11 8.10
N SER A 78 5.14 -2.79 8.26
CA SER A 78 6.15 -2.02 7.50
C SER A 78 7.58 -2.47 7.83
N ILE A 79 7.86 -2.76 9.10
CA ILE A 79 9.17 -3.27 9.55
C ILE A 79 9.43 -4.67 8.99
N THR A 80 8.43 -5.57 8.99
CA THR A 80 8.59 -6.92 8.42
C THR A 80 8.82 -6.89 6.91
N TYR A 81 8.17 -5.97 6.19
CA TYR A 81 8.47 -5.74 4.77
C TYR A 81 9.91 -5.23 4.56
N GLY A 82 10.40 -4.31 5.42
CA GLY A 82 11.79 -3.87 5.40
C GLY A 82 12.80 -5.01 5.60
N GLN A 83 12.48 -5.97 6.47
CA GLN A 83 13.29 -7.20 6.64
C GLN A 83 13.24 -8.10 5.40
N ALA A 84 12.10 -8.19 4.71
CA ALA A 84 11.99 -8.91 3.44
C ALA A 84 12.90 -8.30 2.37
N VAL A 85 12.96 -6.97 2.27
CA VAL A 85 13.85 -6.26 1.33
C VAL A 85 15.32 -6.54 1.66
N LEU A 86 15.69 -6.57 2.95
CA LEU A 86 17.06 -6.92 3.35
C LEU A 86 17.42 -8.37 2.99
N ALA A 87 16.49 -9.31 3.13
CA ALA A 87 16.68 -10.70 2.71
C ALA A 87 16.81 -10.82 1.18
N MET A 88 16.08 -9.99 0.43
CA MET A 88 16.19 -9.91 -1.04
C MET A 88 17.58 -9.46 -1.47
N HIS A 89 18.18 -8.47 -0.78
CA HIS A 89 19.58 -8.08 -1.02
C HIS A 89 20.59 -9.19 -0.72
N ARG A 90 20.25 -10.15 0.14
CA ARG A 90 21.06 -11.34 0.44
C ARG A 90 20.82 -12.49 -0.54
N HIS A 91 20.01 -12.29 -1.59
CA HIS A 91 19.58 -13.32 -2.55
C HIS A 91 18.89 -14.56 -1.92
N ASP A 92 18.40 -14.44 -0.69
CA ASP A 92 17.69 -15.53 -0.01
C ASP A 92 16.18 -15.44 -0.29
N THR A 93 15.74 -16.12 -1.34
CA THR A 93 14.34 -16.15 -1.77
C THR A 93 13.42 -16.84 -0.76
N SER A 94 13.92 -17.81 0.02
CA SER A 94 13.14 -18.50 1.04
C SER A 94 12.83 -17.58 2.21
N ALA A 95 13.83 -16.81 2.66
CA ALA A 95 13.64 -15.79 3.68
C ALA A 95 12.69 -14.68 3.21
N VAL A 96 12.81 -14.22 1.96
CA VAL A 96 11.87 -13.24 1.37
C VAL A 96 10.43 -13.75 1.40
N LEU A 97 10.18 -14.98 0.94
CA LEU A 97 8.83 -15.55 0.92
C LEU A 97 8.25 -15.68 2.33
N ARG A 98 9.07 -16.07 3.31
CA ARG A 98 8.65 -16.19 4.70
C ARG A 98 8.28 -14.84 5.31
N TRP A 99 9.11 -13.81 5.11
CA TRP A 99 8.80 -12.46 5.60
C TRP A 99 7.59 -11.84 4.89
N LEU A 100 7.44 -12.07 3.59
CA LEU A 100 6.26 -11.62 2.83
C LEU A 100 4.98 -12.31 3.32
N GLY A 101 5.05 -13.61 3.66
CA GLY A 101 3.95 -14.33 4.28
C GLY A 101 3.54 -13.75 5.64
N VAL A 102 4.51 -13.38 6.48
CA VAL A 102 4.23 -12.71 7.77
C VAL A 102 3.55 -11.36 7.54
N THR A 103 4.07 -10.53 6.62
CA THR A 103 3.47 -9.24 6.25
C THR A 103 2.04 -9.41 5.71
N PHE A 104 1.78 -10.45 4.91
CA PHE A 104 0.45 -10.74 4.39
C PHE A 104 -0.54 -11.11 5.51
N VAL A 105 -0.14 -11.96 6.47
CA VAL A 105 -0.98 -12.33 7.60
C VAL A 105 -1.28 -11.13 8.51
N LEU A 106 -0.29 -10.26 8.73
CA LEU A 106 -0.49 -9.00 9.47
C LEU A 106 -1.50 -8.09 8.75
N GLY A 107 -1.34 -7.89 7.44
CA GLY A 107 -2.30 -7.12 6.64
C GLY A 107 -3.71 -7.71 6.64
N ALA A 108 -3.84 -9.02 6.51
CA ALA A 108 -5.14 -9.71 6.57
C ALA A 108 -5.79 -9.58 7.95
N SER A 109 -4.99 -9.62 9.03
CA SER A 109 -5.48 -9.41 10.39
C SER A 109 -6.00 -7.98 10.60
N PHE A 110 -5.30 -6.97 10.03
CA PHE A 110 -5.77 -5.58 10.02
C PHE A 110 -7.13 -5.45 9.31
N ILE A 111 -7.27 -5.98 8.09
CA ILE A 111 -8.54 -5.94 7.35
C ILE A 111 -9.67 -6.65 8.12
N GLY A 112 -9.37 -7.76 8.79
CA GLY A 112 -10.35 -8.48 9.60
C GLY A 112 -10.86 -7.68 10.80
N MET A 113 -9.98 -6.91 11.45
CA MET A 113 -10.34 -6.02 12.57
C MET A 113 -11.22 -4.86 12.09
N GLU A 114 -10.85 -4.21 10.99
CA GLU A 114 -11.64 -3.15 10.35
C GLU A 114 -13.06 -3.64 10.00
N ILE A 115 -13.19 -4.79 9.34
CA ILE A 115 -14.50 -5.35 8.97
C ILE A 115 -15.34 -5.65 10.22
N TYR A 116 -14.72 -6.13 11.30
CA TYR A 116 -15.41 -6.39 12.55
C TYR A 116 -15.94 -5.10 13.19
N GLU A 117 -15.14 -4.03 13.25
CA GLU A 117 -15.57 -2.73 13.78
C GLU A 117 -16.68 -2.12 12.91
N PHE A 118 -16.52 -2.13 11.58
CA PHE A 118 -17.57 -1.69 10.66
C PHE A 118 -18.87 -2.48 10.81
N SER A 119 -18.78 -3.81 10.96
CA SER A 119 -19.96 -4.64 11.18
C SER A 119 -20.64 -4.32 12.51
N HIS A 120 -19.85 -4.06 13.57
CA HIS A 120 -20.36 -3.65 14.87
C HIS A 120 -21.08 -2.29 14.79
N LEU A 121 -20.48 -1.31 14.12
CA LEU A 121 -21.05 0.04 13.93
C LEU A 121 -22.34 0.03 13.09
N ILE A 122 -22.42 -0.85 12.08
CA ILE A 122 -23.65 -1.04 11.31
C ILE A 122 -24.76 -1.64 12.18
N HIS A 123 -24.43 -2.59 13.07
CA HIS A 123 -25.40 -3.18 14.01
C HIS A 123 -25.89 -2.19 15.08
N GLU A 124 -25.07 -1.20 15.44
CA GLU A 124 -25.44 -0.11 16.35
C GLU A 124 -26.26 1.01 15.68
N GLY A 125 -26.54 0.91 14.38
CA GLY A 125 -27.42 1.84 13.65
C GLY A 125 -26.71 3.03 12.99
N ALA A 126 -25.37 3.06 12.97
CA ALA A 126 -24.56 4.08 12.31
C ALA A 126 -24.17 3.70 10.87
N GLY A 127 -25.12 3.17 10.10
CA GLY A 127 -24.91 2.85 8.68
C GLY A 127 -24.95 4.09 7.78
N PRO A 128 -24.35 4.07 6.57
CA PRO A 128 -24.38 5.20 5.63
C PRO A 128 -25.79 5.61 5.12
N SER A 129 -26.84 4.88 5.52
CA SER A 129 -28.20 4.94 4.97
C SER A 129 -29.27 5.43 5.95
N THR A 130 -28.93 5.92 7.13
CA THR A 130 -29.89 6.40 8.14
C THR A 130 -29.49 7.74 8.73
#